data_AF-A0A931RSN8-F1
#
_entry.id   AF-A0A931RSN8-F1
#
_cell.length_a   1.000
_cell.length_b   1.000
_cell.length_c   1.000
_cell.angle_alpha   90.00
_cell.angle_beta   90.00
_cell.angle_gamma   90.00
#
_symmetry.space_group_name_H-M   'P 1'
#
loop_
_entity.id
_entity.type
_entity.pdbx_description
1 polymer ?
#
loop_
_entity_poly.entity_id
_entity_poly.type
_entity_poly.pdbx_seq_one_letter_code
_entity_poly.pdbx_strand_id
1 'polypeptide(L)'
;MKKTISVLVLLVFVFSALPVLADDVSPTPTKRPSVSPVKRPGIKTNDRVKEVKEKVKETKDARKETALEKAKELKRRATERALALKRAESAYREALKVAKNAYHSALKKAKEDFDLAKQRAKEMNSKEAAKAARDSYQSSKKAAQQAFEMAKKAARAAFESAKQSIKAYYSTSPATTPMPTP
;
A
#
# COMPACT_ATOMS: atom_id res chain seq x y z
N MET A 1 21.64 -7.67 28.21
CA MET A 1 21.90 -6.25 27.85
C MET A 1 20.94 -5.88 26.71
N LYS A 2 19.74 -5.38 27.04
CA LYS A 2 19.30 -3.97 26.90
C LYS A 2 19.77 -3.29 25.60
N LYS A 3 18.82 -3.00 24.70
CA LYS A 3 18.57 -1.66 24.10
C LYS A 3 17.32 -1.69 23.21
N THR A 4 16.21 -1.21 23.78
CA THR A 4 15.06 -0.65 23.07
C THR A 4 15.41 0.78 22.64
N ILE A 5 15.07 1.14 21.40
CA ILE A 5 15.11 2.52 20.86
C ILE A 5 13.78 2.61 20.09
N SER A 6 12.67 3.11 20.63
CA SER A 6 12.36 4.47 21.08
C SER A 6 12.74 5.53 20.04
N VAL A 7 11.86 5.73 19.06
CA VAL A 7 11.77 7.00 18.34
C VAL A 7 10.28 7.31 18.18
N LEU A 8 9.79 8.00 19.21
CA LEU A 8 8.54 8.73 19.25
C LEU A 8 8.88 10.13 18.73
N VAL A 9 8.56 10.40 17.47
CA VAL A 9 8.57 11.74 16.84
C VAL A 9 7.11 11.99 16.46
N LEU A 10 6.29 12.58 17.33
CA LEU A 10 6.18 14.02 17.54
C LEU A 10 5.97 14.75 16.20
N LEU A 11 4.77 14.62 15.64
CA LEU A 11 4.28 15.52 14.60
C LEU A 11 3.17 16.38 15.20
N VAL A 12 3.61 17.53 15.72
CA VAL A 12 2.81 18.64 16.21
C VAL A 12 2.38 19.49 15.00
N PHE A 13 1.08 19.79 14.96
CA PHE A 13 0.43 20.95 14.33
C PHE A 13 0.96 21.51 13.00
N VAL A 14 0.13 21.38 11.96
CA VAL A 14 -0.07 22.47 10.99
C VAL A 14 -1.54 22.87 11.03
N PHE A 15 -1.76 24.05 11.58
CA PHE A 15 -2.96 24.86 11.51
C PHE A 15 -3.30 25.22 10.04
N SER A 16 -4.56 25.61 9.83
CA SER A 16 -5.05 26.48 8.75
C SER A 16 -5.74 25.81 7.57
N ALA A 17 -7.07 25.66 7.68
CA ALA A 17 -8.02 26.23 6.73
C ALA A 17 -9.45 25.92 7.20
N LEU A 18 -10.03 26.83 7.99
CA LEU A 18 -11.48 26.97 8.09
C LEU A 18 -11.94 27.75 6.85
N PRO A 19 -12.89 27.27 6.05
CA PRO A 19 -13.75 28.16 5.30
C PRO A 19 -14.81 28.70 6.26
N VAL A 20 -14.64 29.98 6.61
CA VAL A 20 -15.73 30.86 7.04
C VAL A 20 -16.67 30.97 5.84
N LEU A 21 -17.83 30.31 5.91
CA LEU A 21 -18.96 30.60 5.03
C LEU A 21 -19.83 31.63 5.76
N ALA A 22 -19.53 32.90 5.52
CA ALA A 22 -20.46 33.99 5.70
C ALA A 22 -20.88 34.40 4.29
N ASP A 23 -22.14 34.20 3.93
CA ASP A 23 -22.76 34.88 2.80
C ASP A 23 -24.19 35.26 3.17
N ASP A 24 -24.32 36.57 3.37
CA ASP A 24 -25.41 37.46 3.01
C ASP A 24 -26.79 36.85 2.68
N VAL A 25 -27.74 37.08 3.60
CA VAL A 25 -29.14 37.30 3.21
C VAL A 25 -29.63 38.60 3.85
N SER A 26 -29.78 39.59 2.98
CA SER A 26 -30.44 40.89 3.14
C SER A 26 -31.79 40.82 3.89
N PRO A 27 -32.09 41.75 4.83
CA PRO A 27 -33.43 41.91 5.36
C PRO A 27 -34.15 43.13 4.75
N THR A 28 -35.20 42.87 3.97
CA THR A 28 -36.27 43.85 3.69
C THR A 28 -37.07 44.15 4.97
N PRO A 29 -37.56 45.39 5.17
CA PRO A 29 -38.15 45.83 6.43
C PRO A 29 -39.62 45.41 6.48
N THR A 30 -40.05 44.69 7.52
CA THR A 30 -41.48 44.44 7.76
C THR A 30 -41.80 44.55 9.24
N LYS A 31 -42.51 45.66 9.54
CA LYS A 31 -43.55 45.85 10.56
C LYS A 31 -43.27 45.40 12.01
N ARG A 32 -43.12 46.40 12.89
CA ARG A 32 -43.36 46.31 14.34
C ARG A 32 -44.74 45.70 14.62
N PRO A 33 -44.83 44.85 15.65
CA PRO A 33 -45.89 44.97 16.62
C PRO A 33 -45.31 45.27 18.01
N SER A 34 -45.76 46.39 18.56
CA SER A 34 -45.98 46.68 19.98
C SER A 34 -45.72 45.50 20.94
N VAL A 35 -44.64 45.59 21.74
CA VAL A 35 -44.38 44.69 22.87
C VAL A 35 -45.02 45.26 24.12
N SER A 36 -46.15 44.67 24.51
CA SER A 36 -46.68 44.75 25.87
C SER A 36 -45.80 43.92 26.83
N PRO A 37 -45.66 44.29 28.10
CA PRO A 37 -44.74 43.62 29.03
C PRO A 37 -45.31 42.26 29.46
N VAL A 38 -44.88 41.18 28.80
CA VAL A 38 -45.26 39.82 29.19
C VAL A 38 -44.22 39.25 30.15
N LYS A 39 -44.66 39.18 31.41
CA LYS A 39 -44.21 38.34 32.52
C LYS A 39 -43.21 37.24 32.14
N ARG A 40 -42.05 37.26 32.83
CA ARG A 40 -41.18 36.09 33.01
C ARG A 40 -42.01 34.92 33.58
N PRO A 41 -42.04 33.74 32.94
CA PRO A 41 -42.41 32.50 33.60
C PRO A 41 -41.14 31.89 34.18
N GLY A 42 -41.10 31.77 35.50
CA GLY A 42 -40.10 30.98 36.19
C GLY A 42 -40.17 29.49 35.79
N ILE A 43 -39.00 28.87 35.81
CA ILE A 43 -38.77 27.48 36.21
C ILE A 43 -39.43 26.40 35.31
N LYS A 44 -38.79 26.08 34.18
CA LYS A 44 -38.77 24.72 33.56
C LYS A 44 -37.41 24.38 32.94
N THR A 45 -36.33 24.88 33.56
CA THR A 45 -34.96 24.73 33.06
C THR A 45 -34.36 23.35 33.38
N ASN A 46 -34.73 22.72 34.50
CA ASN A 46 -34.10 21.47 34.94
C ASN A 46 -34.45 20.26 34.07
N ASP A 47 -35.70 20.13 33.59
CA ASP A 47 -36.10 18.98 32.78
C ASP A 47 -35.51 19.03 31.37
N ARG A 48 -35.46 20.22 30.76
CA ARG A 48 -34.75 20.44 29.49
C ARG A 48 -33.24 20.20 29.61
N VAL A 49 -32.62 20.57 30.74
CA VAL A 49 -31.19 20.31 31.00
C VAL A 49 -30.92 18.81 31.15
N LYS A 50 -31.83 18.03 31.75
CA LYS A 50 -31.74 16.56 31.81
C LYS A 50 -31.86 15.92 30.44
N GLU A 51 -32.85 16.33 29.65
CA GLU A 51 -33.08 15.80 28.28
C GLU A 51 -31.90 16.08 27.34
N VAL A 52 -31.34 17.30 27.41
CA VAL A 52 -30.13 17.66 26.64
C VAL A 52 -28.91 16.84 27.09
N LYS A 53 -28.75 16.59 28.40
CA LYS A 53 -27.67 15.74 28.92
C LYS A 53 -27.77 14.29 28.42
N GLU A 54 -28.97 13.71 28.34
CA GLU A 54 -29.16 12.36 27.81
C GLU A 54 -28.87 12.27 26.31
N LYS A 55 -29.40 13.21 25.51
CA LYS A 55 -29.10 13.29 24.06
C LYS A 55 -27.60 13.48 23.77
N VAL A 56 -26.90 14.26 24.59
CA VAL A 56 -25.44 14.42 24.50
C VAL A 56 -24.71 13.13 24.86
N LYS A 57 -25.22 12.35 25.82
CA LYS A 57 -24.64 11.07 26.22
C LYS A 57 -24.82 10.01 25.12
N GLU A 58 -26.03 9.87 24.57
CA GLU A 58 -26.31 8.96 23.45
C GLU A 58 -25.47 9.28 22.21
N THR A 59 -25.42 10.56 21.80
CA THR A 59 -24.62 10.97 20.65
C THR A 59 -23.12 10.75 20.88
N LYS A 60 -22.64 10.88 22.12
CA LYS A 60 -21.26 10.58 22.49
C LYS A 60 -20.96 9.07 22.39
N ASP A 61 -21.87 8.22 22.84
CA ASP A 61 -21.65 6.77 22.82
C ASP A 61 -21.76 6.21 21.39
N ALA A 62 -22.71 6.70 20.57
CA ALA A 62 -22.79 6.39 19.14
C ALA A 62 -21.52 6.83 18.36
N ARG A 63 -20.93 7.98 18.72
CA ARG A 63 -19.64 8.43 18.14
C ARG A 63 -18.47 7.53 18.54
N LYS A 64 -18.44 7.05 19.79
CA LYS A 64 -17.39 6.11 20.23
C LYS A 64 -17.52 4.77 19.51
N GLU A 65 -18.74 4.25 19.36
CA GLU A 65 -18.99 2.99 18.68
C GLU A 65 -18.62 3.07 17.20
N THR A 66 -19.04 4.11 16.49
CA THR A 66 -18.65 4.34 15.09
C THR A 66 -17.14 4.57 14.92
N ALA A 67 -16.47 5.22 15.88
CA ALA A 67 -15.02 5.36 15.88
C ALA A 67 -14.31 4.01 16.12
N LEU A 68 -14.83 3.16 17.01
CA LEU A 68 -14.30 1.84 17.28
C LEU A 68 -14.40 0.93 16.05
N GLU A 69 -15.56 0.92 15.37
CA GLU A 69 -15.76 0.12 14.15
C GLU A 69 -14.85 0.60 13.01
N LYS A 70 -14.71 1.92 12.82
CA LYS A 70 -13.73 2.48 11.86
C LYS A 70 -12.30 2.07 12.21
N ALA A 71 -11.93 2.07 13.49
CA ALA A 71 -10.60 1.66 13.92
C ALA A 71 -10.34 0.16 13.66
N LYS A 72 -11.33 -0.72 13.91
CA LYS A 72 -11.24 -2.15 13.60
C LYS A 72 -11.07 -2.38 12.09
N GLU A 73 -11.86 -1.70 11.27
CA GLU A 73 -11.78 -1.82 9.81
C GLU A 73 -10.43 -1.32 9.26
N LEU A 74 -9.91 -0.18 9.76
CA LEU A 74 -8.58 0.29 9.40
C LEU A 74 -7.49 -0.71 9.78
N LYS A 75 -7.60 -1.33 10.96
CA LYS A 75 -6.66 -2.38 11.39
C LYS A 75 -6.72 -3.60 10.47
N ARG A 76 -7.93 -4.06 10.12
CA ARG A 76 -8.12 -5.17 9.17
C ARG A 76 -7.50 -4.87 7.81
N ARG A 77 -7.81 -3.71 7.23
CA ARG A 77 -7.23 -3.25 5.95
C ARG A 77 -5.70 -3.17 5.99
N ALA A 78 -5.14 -2.65 7.09
CA ALA A 78 -3.70 -2.60 7.26
C ALA A 78 -3.08 -4.01 7.27
N THR A 79 -3.70 -4.97 7.94
CA THR A 79 -3.23 -6.36 7.94
C THR A 79 -3.34 -7.04 6.58
N GLU A 80 -4.46 -6.84 5.86
CA GLU A 80 -4.66 -7.39 4.52
C GLU A 80 -3.66 -6.80 3.51
N ARG A 81 -3.41 -5.49 3.58
CA ARG A 81 -2.39 -4.81 2.77
C ARG A 81 -0.99 -5.36 3.04
N ALA A 82 -0.63 -5.56 4.32
CA ALA A 82 0.67 -6.12 4.69
C ALA A 82 0.83 -7.55 4.16
N LEU A 83 -0.20 -8.38 4.26
CA LEU A 83 -0.20 -9.74 3.70
C LEU A 83 -0.07 -9.72 2.17
N ALA A 84 -0.76 -8.83 1.48
CA ALA A 84 -0.65 -8.67 0.03
C ALA A 84 0.77 -8.29 -0.40
N LEU A 85 1.41 -7.33 0.28
CA LEU A 85 2.80 -6.95 0.02
C LEU A 85 3.76 -8.11 0.27
N LYS A 86 3.58 -8.84 1.37
CA LYS A 86 4.41 -10.01 1.69
C LYS A 86 4.31 -11.09 0.62
N ARG A 87 3.11 -11.34 0.07
CA ARG A 87 2.92 -12.30 -1.04
C ARG A 87 3.66 -11.84 -2.30
N ALA A 88 3.56 -10.55 -2.65
CA ALA A 88 4.28 -9.99 -3.79
C ALA A 88 5.80 -10.10 -3.62
N GLU A 89 6.32 -9.85 -2.41
CA GLU A 89 7.75 -10.02 -2.10
C GLU A 89 8.21 -11.47 -2.20
N SER A 90 7.42 -12.43 -1.70
CA SER A 90 7.72 -13.85 -1.82
C SER A 90 7.78 -14.29 -3.29
N ALA A 91 6.78 -13.91 -4.09
CA ALA A 91 6.75 -14.22 -5.52
C ALA A 91 7.96 -13.63 -6.26
N TYR A 92 8.37 -12.39 -5.93
CA TYR A 92 9.58 -11.78 -6.49
C TYR A 92 10.84 -12.56 -6.14
N ARG A 93 11.00 -13.00 -4.88
CA ARG A 93 12.15 -13.81 -4.45
C ARG A 93 12.19 -15.17 -5.14
N GLU A 94 11.05 -15.82 -5.30
CA GLU A 94 10.95 -17.09 -6.02
C GLU A 94 11.32 -16.94 -7.49
N ALA A 95 10.82 -15.91 -8.16
CA ALA A 95 11.18 -15.60 -9.55
C ALA A 95 12.70 -15.40 -9.71
N LEU A 96 13.34 -14.67 -8.79
CA LEU A 96 14.80 -14.51 -8.80
C LEU A 96 15.55 -15.82 -8.55
N LYS A 97 15.05 -16.67 -7.66
CA LYS A 97 15.63 -17.99 -7.39
C LYS A 97 15.57 -18.88 -8.64
N VAL A 98 14.44 -18.91 -9.33
CA VAL A 98 14.28 -19.65 -10.59
C VAL A 98 15.23 -19.13 -11.66
N ALA A 99 15.30 -17.81 -11.86
CA ALA A 99 16.21 -17.20 -12.81
C ALA A 99 17.68 -17.54 -12.51
N LYS A 100 18.09 -17.47 -11.23
CA LYS A 100 19.45 -17.80 -10.80
C LYS A 100 19.78 -19.27 -11.03
N ASN A 101 18.85 -20.17 -10.73
CA ASN A 101 19.03 -21.60 -10.98
C ASN A 101 19.17 -21.89 -12.48
N ALA A 102 18.31 -21.31 -13.32
CA ALA A 102 18.40 -21.45 -14.77
C ALA A 102 19.75 -20.96 -15.32
N TYR A 103 20.24 -19.82 -14.83
CA TYR A 103 21.56 -19.29 -15.18
C TYR A 103 22.69 -20.26 -14.82
N HIS A 104 22.71 -20.77 -13.59
CA HIS A 104 23.74 -21.73 -13.17
C HIS A 104 23.69 -23.04 -13.96
N SER A 105 22.49 -23.57 -14.23
CA SER A 105 22.32 -24.76 -15.08
C SER A 105 22.83 -24.53 -16.49
N ALA A 106 22.53 -23.36 -17.09
CA ALA A 106 23.02 -23.01 -18.42
C ALA A 106 24.55 -22.91 -18.47
N LEU A 107 25.18 -22.30 -17.46
CA LEU A 107 26.64 -22.23 -17.37
C LEU A 107 27.28 -23.60 -17.19
N LYS A 108 26.68 -24.47 -16.37
CA LYS A 108 27.16 -25.83 -16.15
C LYS A 108 27.16 -26.61 -17.47
N LYS A 109 26.03 -26.59 -18.19
CA LYS A 109 25.90 -27.25 -19.50
C LYS A 109 26.91 -26.69 -20.51
N ALA A 110 27.02 -25.36 -20.63
CA ALA A 110 27.98 -24.74 -21.53
C ALA A 110 29.43 -25.15 -21.21
N LYS A 111 29.75 -25.34 -19.93
CA LYS A 111 31.08 -25.79 -19.49
C LYS A 111 31.33 -27.26 -19.85
N GLU A 112 30.36 -28.13 -19.64
CA GLU A 112 30.42 -29.54 -20.07
C GLU A 112 30.61 -29.66 -21.58
N ASP A 113 29.81 -28.93 -22.37
CA ASP A 113 29.92 -28.88 -23.83
C ASP A 113 31.29 -28.38 -24.28
N PHE A 114 31.83 -27.36 -23.61
CA PHE A 114 33.16 -26.81 -23.87
C PHE A 114 34.27 -27.84 -23.60
N ASP A 115 34.22 -28.53 -22.47
CA ASP A 115 35.26 -29.49 -22.09
C ASP A 115 35.28 -30.68 -23.06
N LEU A 116 34.10 -31.14 -23.48
CA LEU A 116 33.94 -32.19 -24.48
C LEU A 116 34.42 -31.73 -25.88
N ALA A 117 34.07 -30.53 -26.31
CA ALA A 117 34.56 -29.97 -27.57
C ALA A 117 36.08 -29.75 -27.56
N LYS A 118 36.63 -29.30 -26.42
CA LYS A 118 38.07 -29.14 -26.21
C LYS A 118 38.80 -30.49 -26.25
N GLN A 119 38.21 -31.55 -25.71
CA GLN A 119 38.79 -32.89 -25.79
C GLN A 119 38.84 -33.36 -27.24
N ARG A 120 37.74 -33.27 -28.00
CA ARG A 120 37.72 -33.62 -29.42
C ARG A 120 38.72 -32.83 -30.24
N ALA A 121 38.86 -31.53 -29.97
CA ALA A 121 39.85 -30.69 -30.64
C ALA A 121 41.29 -31.16 -30.40
N LYS A 122 41.60 -31.67 -29.20
CA LYS A 122 42.90 -32.28 -28.90
C LYS A 122 43.10 -33.59 -29.65
N GLU A 123 42.10 -34.47 -29.67
CA GLU A 123 42.14 -35.74 -30.40
C GLU A 123 42.38 -35.52 -31.89
N MET A 124 41.79 -34.46 -32.46
CA MET A 124 41.97 -34.05 -33.85
C MET A 124 43.23 -33.20 -34.10
N ASN A 125 44.01 -32.85 -33.06
CA ASN A 125 45.12 -31.89 -33.13
C ASN A 125 44.75 -30.55 -33.82
N SER A 126 43.48 -30.13 -33.76
CA SER A 126 42.98 -28.96 -34.47
C SER A 126 42.92 -27.73 -33.57
N LYS A 127 43.72 -26.72 -33.89
CA LYS A 127 43.69 -25.40 -33.23
C LYS A 127 42.39 -24.65 -33.54
N GLU A 128 41.84 -24.81 -34.75
CA GLU A 128 40.58 -24.18 -35.15
C GLU A 128 39.42 -24.75 -34.34
N ALA A 129 39.34 -26.08 -34.18
CA ALA A 129 38.33 -26.71 -33.34
C ALA A 129 38.41 -26.24 -31.88
N ALA A 130 39.62 -26.09 -31.33
CA ALA A 130 39.81 -25.57 -29.98
C ALA A 130 39.37 -24.10 -29.84
N LYS A 131 39.61 -23.28 -30.87
CA LYS A 131 39.16 -21.88 -30.92
C LYS A 131 37.64 -21.82 -31.00
N ALA A 132 37.02 -22.58 -31.91
CA ALA A 132 35.56 -22.65 -32.06
C ALA A 132 34.86 -23.09 -30.76
N ALA A 133 35.44 -24.05 -30.03
CA ALA A 133 34.93 -24.46 -28.72
C ALA A 133 34.94 -23.29 -27.70
N ARG A 134 36.04 -22.51 -27.64
CA ARG A 134 36.13 -21.34 -26.76
C ARG A 134 35.11 -20.26 -27.13
N ASP A 135 34.99 -19.97 -28.42
CA ASP A 135 34.07 -18.93 -28.91
C ASP A 135 32.61 -19.33 -28.62
N SER A 136 32.26 -20.60 -28.83
CA SER A 136 30.95 -21.16 -28.47
C SER A 136 30.65 -21.06 -26.97
N TYR A 137 31.63 -21.38 -26.12
CA TYR A 137 31.49 -21.25 -24.67
C TYR A 137 31.26 -19.79 -24.24
N GLN A 138 32.02 -18.84 -24.79
CA GLN A 138 31.87 -17.42 -24.47
C GLN A 138 30.52 -16.89 -24.93
N SER A 139 30.08 -17.27 -26.13
CA SER A 139 28.75 -16.94 -26.65
C SER A 139 27.65 -17.46 -25.72
N SER A 140 27.72 -18.74 -25.34
CA SER A 140 26.75 -19.37 -24.43
C SER A 140 26.71 -18.69 -23.05
N LYS A 141 27.88 -18.34 -22.50
CA LYS A 141 27.98 -17.60 -21.24
C LYS A 141 27.30 -16.23 -21.34
N LYS A 142 27.55 -15.49 -22.43
CA LYS A 142 26.94 -14.17 -22.67
C LYS A 142 25.43 -14.29 -22.80
N ALA A 143 24.94 -15.27 -23.55
CA ALA A 143 23.50 -15.52 -23.72
C ALA A 143 22.82 -15.87 -22.38
N ALA A 144 23.43 -16.74 -21.58
CA ALA A 144 22.93 -17.08 -20.25
C ALA A 144 22.85 -15.84 -19.33
N GLN A 145 23.88 -14.98 -19.36
CA GLN A 145 23.90 -13.77 -18.55
C GLN A 145 22.85 -12.74 -19.01
N GLN A 146 22.66 -12.57 -20.31
CA GLN A 146 21.61 -11.71 -20.86
C GLN A 146 20.21 -12.21 -20.46
N ALA A 147 19.96 -13.52 -20.57
CA ALA A 147 18.70 -14.13 -20.16
C ALA A 147 18.43 -13.92 -18.65
N PHE A 148 19.46 -14.05 -17.82
CA PHE A 148 19.34 -13.81 -16.38
C PHE A 148 18.98 -12.36 -16.05
N GLU A 149 19.66 -11.38 -16.65
CA GLU A 149 19.36 -9.97 -16.42
C GLU A 149 17.97 -9.57 -16.93
N MET A 150 17.54 -10.14 -18.07
CA MET A 150 16.17 -9.96 -18.57
C MET A 150 15.13 -10.51 -17.58
N ALA A 151 15.34 -11.72 -17.08
CA ALA A 151 14.44 -12.34 -16.10
C ALA A 151 14.37 -11.53 -14.80
N LYS A 152 15.51 -11.03 -14.30
CA LYS A 152 15.58 -10.15 -13.13
C LYS A 152 14.83 -8.84 -13.35
N LYS A 153 14.99 -8.20 -14.52
CA LYS A 153 14.27 -6.98 -14.88
C LYS A 153 12.75 -7.23 -14.95
N ALA A 154 12.33 -8.33 -15.57
CA ALA A 154 10.92 -8.71 -15.66
C ALA A 154 10.31 -8.98 -14.26
N ALA A 155 11.01 -9.74 -13.41
CA ALA A 155 10.57 -9.99 -12.03
C ALA A 155 10.44 -8.68 -11.24
N ARG A 156 11.38 -7.74 -11.41
CA ARG A 156 11.32 -6.45 -10.73
C ARG A 156 10.14 -5.60 -11.22
N ALA A 157 9.90 -5.55 -12.53
CA ALA A 157 8.77 -4.82 -13.09
C ALA A 157 7.43 -5.37 -12.59
N ALA A 158 7.27 -6.71 -12.57
CA ALA A 158 6.09 -7.36 -12.02
C ALA A 158 5.87 -7.02 -10.53
N PHE A 159 6.94 -7.01 -9.74
CA PHE A 159 6.86 -6.65 -8.32
C PHE A 159 6.45 -5.19 -8.09
N GLU A 160 7.02 -4.24 -8.84
CA GLU A 160 6.63 -2.83 -8.71
C GLU A 160 5.19 -2.59 -9.19
N SER A 161 4.75 -3.27 -10.26
CA SER A 161 3.35 -3.25 -10.69
C SER A 161 2.42 -3.78 -9.59
N ALA A 162 2.75 -4.92 -8.98
CA ALA A 162 1.98 -5.46 -7.85
C ALA A 162 1.90 -4.47 -6.67
N LYS A 163 3.00 -3.80 -6.31
CA LYS A 163 3.01 -2.77 -5.27
C LYS A 163 2.09 -1.60 -5.61
N GLN A 164 2.09 -1.15 -6.87
CA GLN A 164 1.22 -0.06 -7.33
C GLN A 164 -0.25 -0.46 -7.25
N SER A 165 -0.60 -1.66 -7.72
CA SER A 165 -1.97 -2.19 -7.64
C SER A 165 -2.45 -2.33 -6.20
N ILE A 166 -1.60 -2.85 -5.30
CA ILE A 166 -1.90 -2.92 -3.86
C ILE A 166 -2.11 -1.51 -3.31
N LYS A 167 -1.23 -0.55 -3.64
CA LYS A 167 -1.38 0.84 -3.19
C LYS A 167 -2.71 1.43 -3.67
N ALA A 168 -3.06 1.25 -4.94
CA ALA A 168 -4.30 1.77 -5.52
C ALA A 168 -5.53 1.20 -4.81
N TYR A 169 -5.60 -0.12 -4.64
CA TYR A 169 -6.72 -0.81 -3.98
C TYR A 169 -6.99 -0.30 -2.56
N TYR A 170 -5.93 -0.05 -1.77
CA TYR A 170 -6.07 0.43 -0.39
C TYR A 170 -6.09 1.97 -0.26
N SER A 171 -5.91 2.71 -1.36
CA SER A 171 -6.03 4.19 -1.36
C SER A 171 -7.45 4.65 -1.67
N THR A 172 -8.27 3.83 -2.33
CA THR A 172 -9.70 4.08 -2.50
C THR A 172 -10.43 3.86 -1.18
N SER A 173 -10.80 4.96 -0.51
CA SER A 173 -11.69 4.98 0.65
C SER A 173 -13.05 4.37 0.26
N PRO A 174 -13.72 3.57 1.12
CA PRO A 174 -15.11 3.26 0.88
C PRO A 174 -15.88 4.57 1.14
N ALA A 175 -16.25 5.27 0.06
CA ALA A 175 -17.40 6.14 0.14
C ALA A 175 -18.58 5.23 0.51
N THR A 176 -19.09 5.45 1.71
CA THR A 176 -20.41 5.08 2.22
C THR A 176 -21.20 4.16 1.29
N THR A 177 -21.14 2.85 1.54
CA THR A 177 -22.07 1.91 0.92
C THR A 177 -23.50 2.37 1.26
N PRO A 178 -24.37 2.72 0.30
CA PRO A 178 -25.76 2.96 0.60
C PRO A 178 -26.34 1.65 1.11
N MET A 179 -26.90 1.71 2.32
CA MET A 179 -27.62 0.62 2.95
C MET A 179 -28.76 0.19 2.02
N PRO A 180 -28.87 -1.10 1.62
CA PRO A 180 -30.05 -1.55 0.89
C PRO A 180 -31.26 -1.43 1.83
N THR A 181 -32.21 -0.56 1.46
CA THR A 181 -33.52 -0.48 2.10
C THR A 181 -34.29 -1.78 1.82
N PRO A 182 -34.95 -2.37 2.83
CA PRO A 182 -35.73 -3.60 2.70
C PRO A 182 -36.95 -3.46 1.80
#